data_AF-A0A916PY45-F1
#
_entry.id   AF-A0A916PY45-F1
#
_cell.length_a   1.000
_cell.length_b   1.000
_cell.length_c   1.000
_cell.angle_alpha   90.00
_cell.angle_beta   90.00
_cell.angle_gamma   90.00
#
_symmetry.space_group_name_H-M   'P 1'
#
loop_
_entity.id
_entity.type
_entity.pdbx_description
1 polymer ?
#
loop_
_entity_poly.entity_id
_entity_poly.type
_entity_poly.pdbx_seq_one_letter_code
_entity_poly.pdbx_strand_id
1 'polypeptide(L)'
;MLNVFRRDGEVIYHFWGSELLYMPPESGQEYRHNDSLDSFWNMLDLTPEGRGDFHTQLSYTRSAKISLAMPRKQAFFNLRRKHMKYKGSCHCGKVAFEVEGEVTEAMSCNCSICSRKGSLLWFVPRDKLRLLTPEQDASTYLFNKHVIKHRFCSNCGIHPYGEGSDPIGNAMAAVNIRCLEDFDLSSVPVKQFDGRSA
;
A
#
# COMPACT_ATOMS: atom_id res chain seq x y z
N MET A 1 -11.36 -3.77 8.61
CA MET A 1 -12.26 -4.84 8.18
C MET A 1 -12.14 -5.96 9.19
N LEU A 2 -13.25 -6.33 9.84
CA LEU A 2 -13.30 -7.45 10.78
C LEU A 2 -14.25 -8.49 10.21
N ASN A 3 -13.80 -9.74 10.13
CA ASN A 3 -14.60 -10.86 9.64
C ASN A 3 -14.65 -11.95 10.72
N VAL A 4 -15.82 -12.53 10.91
CA VAL A 4 -16.07 -13.66 11.81
C VAL A 4 -16.39 -14.88 10.96
N PHE A 5 -15.60 -15.93 11.15
CA PHE A 5 -15.79 -17.22 10.50
C PHE A 5 -16.19 -18.25 11.54
N ARG A 6 -17.13 -19.13 11.18
CA ARG A 6 -17.51 -20.30 11.97
C ARG A 6 -17.04 -21.55 11.25
N ARG A 7 -16.38 -22.45 11.98
CA ARG A 7 -16.01 -23.77 11.47
C ARG A 7 -17.05 -24.81 11.88
N ASP A 8 -17.48 -25.64 10.94
CA ASP A 8 -18.30 -26.83 11.20
C ASP A 8 -17.67 -28.03 10.45
N GLY A 9 -17.07 -28.94 11.22
CA GLY A 9 -16.19 -29.99 10.68
C GLY A 9 -15.00 -29.42 9.90
N GLU A 10 -14.87 -29.84 8.63
CA GLU A 10 -13.82 -29.35 7.73
C GLU A 10 -14.21 -28.07 6.98
N VAL A 11 -15.46 -27.61 7.10
CA VAL A 11 -15.97 -26.47 6.35
C VAL A 11 -15.88 -25.19 7.20
N ILE A 12 -15.38 -24.11 6.59
CA ILE A 12 -15.33 -22.77 7.20
C ILE A 12 -16.38 -21.89 6.52
N TYR A 13 -17.30 -21.35 7.30
CA TYR A 13 -18.37 -20.46 6.87
C TYR A 13 -18.04 -19.02 7.28
N HIS A 14 -18.21 -18.07 6.37
CA HIS A 14 -18.20 -16.65 6.70
C HIS A 14 -19.56 -16.28 7.33
N PHE A 15 -19.56 -15.94 8.61
CA PHE A 15 -20.78 -15.71 9.37
C PHE A 15 -21.18 -14.23 9.38
N TRP A 16 -20.19 -13.34 9.50
CA TRP A 16 -20.41 -11.89 9.55
C TRP A 16 -19.12 -11.13 9.18
N GLY A 17 -19.24 -9.98 8.55
CA GLY A 17 -18.12 -9.07 8.32
C GLY A 17 -18.55 -7.61 8.36
N SER A 18 -17.68 -6.73 8.87
CA SER A 18 -17.85 -5.28 8.78
C SER A 18 -16.62 -4.60 8.18
N GLU A 19 -16.88 -3.84 7.12
CA GLU A 19 -15.93 -2.92 6.49
C GLU A 19 -16.05 -1.49 7.07
N LEU A 20 -17.07 -1.24 7.91
CA LEU A 20 -17.44 0.07 8.42
C LEU A 20 -16.50 0.62 9.49
N LEU A 21 -15.42 -0.09 9.83
CA LEU A 21 -14.33 0.38 10.72
C LEU A 21 -13.76 1.75 10.31
N TYR A 22 -14.00 2.20 9.08
CA TYR A 22 -13.48 3.44 8.51
C TYR A 22 -14.55 4.49 8.20
N MET A 23 -15.84 4.25 8.47
CA MET A 23 -16.94 5.18 8.14
C MET A 23 -17.30 6.04 9.35
N PRO A 24 -17.21 7.39 9.30
CA PRO A 24 -17.40 8.22 10.49
C PRO A 24 -18.78 8.02 11.14
N PRO A 25 -18.87 8.09 12.48
CA PRO A 25 -20.13 7.89 13.18
C PRO A 25 -21.07 9.08 12.94
N GLU A 26 -22.37 8.86 13.03
CA GLU A 26 -23.34 9.95 13.01
C GLU A 26 -23.21 10.84 14.25
N SER A 27 -23.57 12.12 14.11
CA SER A 27 -23.39 13.12 15.17
C SER A 27 -24.13 12.71 16.46
N GLY A 28 -23.37 12.50 17.53
CA GLY A 28 -23.90 12.07 18.84
C GLY A 28 -24.16 10.57 18.95
N GLN A 29 -23.77 9.77 17.96
CA GLN A 29 -23.86 8.30 17.97
C GLN A 29 -22.48 7.67 18.12
N GLU A 30 -22.44 6.50 18.76
CA GLU A 30 -21.25 5.65 18.87
C GLU A 30 -21.03 4.81 17.60
N TYR A 31 -19.79 4.31 17.42
CA TYR A 31 -19.37 3.42 16.33
C TYR A 31 -19.95 1.99 16.49
N ARG A 32 -21.29 1.87 16.50
CA ARG A 32 -22.00 0.65 16.90
C ARG A 32 -22.11 -0.42 15.82
N HIS A 33 -20.98 -0.85 15.28
CA HIS A 33 -20.89 -2.16 14.63
C HIS A 33 -19.88 -3.12 15.29
N ASN A 34 -19.24 -2.70 16.39
CA ASN A 34 -18.26 -3.52 17.13
C ASN A 34 -18.68 -3.89 18.57
N ASP A 35 -19.91 -3.58 19.01
CA ASP A 35 -20.39 -3.86 20.38
C ASP A 35 -20.35 -5.34 20.78
N SER A 36 -20.33 -6.27 19.82
CA SER A 36 -20.20 -7.71 20.11
C SER A 36 -18.81 -8.13 20.58
N LEU A 37 -17.78 -7.27 20.46
CA LEU A 37 -16.43 -7.51 20.98
C LEU A 37 -16.26 -7.11 22.44
N ASP A 38 -17.18 -6.33 23.01
CA ASP A 38 -17.05 -5.79 24.37
C ASP A 38 -17.13 -6.91 25.43
N SER A 39 -17.89 -7.97 25.15
CA SER A 39 -17.92 -9.18 25.98
C SER A 39 -16.54 -9.86 26.06
N PHE A 40 -15.74 -9.81 24.99
CA PHE A 40 -14.38 -10.36 24.97
C PHE A 40 -13.39 -9.48 25.73
N TRP A 41 -13.56 -8.16 25.68
CA TRP A 41 -12.73 -7.23 26.45
C TRP A 41 -13.02 -7.28 27.95
N ASN A 42 -14.28 -7.52 28.34
CA ASN A 42 -14.63 -7.80 29.74
C ASN A 42 -14.04 -9.13 30.25
N MET A 43 -13.82 -10.12 29.37
CA MET A 43 -13.18 -11.39 29.75
C MET A 43 -11.65 -11.27 29.91
N LEU A 44 -11.04 -10.22 29.35
CA LEU A 44 -9.58 -10.01 29.34
C LEU A 44 -9.10 -8.90 30.29
N ASP A 45 -9.99 -8.29 31.06
CA ASP A 45 -9.63 -7.29 32.08
C ASP A 45 -9.16 -8.00 33.37
N LEU A 46 -7.86 -8.21 33.49
CA LEU A 46 -7.23 -8.91 34.61
C LEU A 46 -6.73 -7.97 35.72
N THR A 47 -7.24 -6.74 35.78
CA THR A 47 -6.88 -5.82 36.87
C THR A 47 -7.62 -6.18 38.16
N PRO A 48 -6.96 -6.25 39.34
CA PRO A 48 -7.60 -6.72 40.57
C PRO A 48 -8.79 -5.87 41.05
N GLU A 49 -8.82 -4.58 40.71
CA GLU A 49 -9.87 -3.65 41.13
C GLU A 49 -10.99 -3.44 40.09
N GLY A 50 -10.85 -3.96 38.87
CA GLY A 50 -11.76 -3.69 37.74
C GLY A 50 -11.69 -2.23 37.24
N ARG A 51 -12.55 -1.86 36.27
CA ARG A 51 -12.51 -0.51 35.61
C ARG A 51 -13.15 0.63 36.40
N GLY A 52 -13.82 0.39 37.52
CA GLY A 52 -14.60 1.41 38.24
C GLY A 52 -15.70 2.06 37.38
N ASP A 53 -16.07 3.32 37.67
CA ASP A 53 -17.13 4.08 36.95
C ASP A 53 -16.65 4.72 35.63
N PHE A 54 -15.61 4.15 35.03
CA PHE A 54 -14.97 4.68 33.84
C PHE A 54 -15.75 4.32 32.57
N HIS A 55 -16.18 5.35 31.83
CA HIS A 55 -16.81 5.21 30.52
C HIS A 55 -15.88 5.72 29.42
N THR A 56 -15.81 4.99 28.31
CA THR A 56 -15.06 5.42 27.13
C THR A 56 -15.74 6.63 26.51
N GLN A 57 -15.05 7.77 26.48
CA GLN A 57 -15.51 8.99 25.83
C GLN A 57 -14.56 9.34 24.69
N LEU A 58 -15.07 9.98 23.64
CA LEU A 58 -14.28 10.39 22.47
C LEU A 58 -13.13 11.34 22.83
N SER A 59 -13.23 12.08 23.94
CA SER A 59 -12.15 12.93 24.42
C SER A 59 -12.18 13.09 25.94
N TYR A 60 -11.02 12.93 26.58
CA TYR A 60 -10.79 13.27 27.98
C TYR A 60 -10.10 14.62 28.04
N THR A 61 -10.54 15.53 28.90
CA THR A 61 -9.84 16.79 29.12
C THR A 61 -8.52 16.54 29.84
N ARG A 62 -7.40 16.54 29.09
CA ARG A 62 -6.06 16.65 29.69
C ARG A 62 -5.89 18.06 30.24
N SER A 63 -5.92 18.19 31.57
CA SER A 63 -5.29 19.34 32.25
C SER A 63 -3.79 19.41 31.89
N ALA A 64 -3.25 20.61 31.99
CA ALA A 64 -2.12 21.12 31.23
C ALA A 64 -0.78 20.34 31.35
N LYS A 65 -0.11 20.24 30.18
CA LYS A 65 1.34 20.35 29.91
C LYS A 65 2.32 19.56 30.79
N ILE A 66 2.88 18.49 30.22
CA ILE A 66 4.32 18.17 30.36
C ILE A 66 5.01 18.69 29.10
N SER A 67 5.90 19.68 29.26
CA SER A 67 6.68 20.26 28.16
C SER A 67 7.90 19.39 27.89
N LEU A 68 7.99 18.82 26.69
CA LEU A 68 9.24 18.28 26.13
C LEU A 68 9.43 18.91 24.75
N ALA A 69 10.17 20.01 24.74
CA ALA A 69 10.67 20.61 23.50
C ALA A 69 11.76 19.70 22.90
N MET A 70 11.59 19.29 21.64
CA MET A 70 12.68 18.74 20.84
C MET A 70 12.98 19.70 19.69
N PRO A 71 14.24 20.14 19.53
CA PRO A 71 14.59 21.17 18.56
C PRO A 71 14.56 20.63 17.13
N ARG A 72 13.89 21.39 16.25
CA ARG A 72 14.07 21.31 14.79
C ARG A 72 15.54 21.54 14.47
N LYS A 73 16.21 20.50 13.96
CA LYS A 73 17.43 20.68 13.17
C LYS A 73 17.08 20.47 11.71
N GLN A 74 16.99 21.59 10.98
CA GLN A 74 17.34 21.63 9.58
C GLN A 74 18.73 20.98 9.45
N ALA A 75 18.82 19.87 8.73
CA ALA A 75 20.08 19.28 8.34
C ALA A 75 20.16 19.26 6.82
N PHE A 76 20.72 20.35 6.30
CA PHE A 76 21.66 20.40 5.20
C PHE A 76 21.46 19.41 4.05
N PHE A 77 20.90 19.96 2.98
CA PHE A 77 21.19 19.58 1.60
C PHE A 77 22.71 19.61 1.41
N ASN A 78 23.35 18.46 1.25
CA ASN A 78 24.64 18.38 0.59
C ASN A 78 24.87 17.01 -0.08
N LEU A 79 25.09 17.13 -1.39
CA LEU A 79 25.53 16.15 -2.37
C LEU A 79 26.34 14.97 -1.80
N ARG A 80 25.75 13.78 -1.92
CA ARG A 80 26.36 12.70 -2.69
C ARG A 80 25.27 12.13 -3.59
N ARG A 81 25.48 12.13 -4.91
CA ARG A 81 24.70 11.33 -5.87
C ARG A 81 24.93 9.85 -5.53
N LYS A 82 24.33 9.40 -4.43
CA LYS A 82 24.24 7.98 -4.11
C LYS A 82 23.10 7.51 -5.01
N HIS A 83 23.43 6.75 -6.05
CA HIS A 83 22.42 6.05 -6.83
C HIS A 83 21.53 5.30 -5.84
N MET A 84 20.32 5.82 -5.62
CA MET A 84 19.37 5.18 -4.74
C MET A 84 18.92 3.91 -5.45
N LYS A 85 19.10 2.80 -4.75
CA LYS A 85 18.82 1.47 -5.26
C LYS A 85 17.74 0.88 -4.39
N TYR A 86 16.60 0.57 -5.00
CA TYR A 86 15.46 -0.03 -4.33
C TYR A 86 15.38 -1.50 -4.71
N LYS A 87 14.95 -2.32 -3.75
CA LYS A 87 14.52 -3.69 -3.99
C LYS A 87 13.01 -3.73 -4.05
N GLY A 88 12.48 -4.69 -4.78
CA GLY A 88 11.07 -4.92 -4.83
C GLY A 88 10.74 -6.32 -5.30
N SER A 89 9.50 -6.73 -5.05
CA SER A 89 9.00 -8.03 -5.46
C SER A 89 7.50 -8.03 -5.69
N CYS A 90 7.00 -9.05 -6.38
CA CYS A 90 5.60 -9.43 -6.26
C CYS A 90 5.31 -9.94 -4.83
N HIS A 91 4.03 -10.10 -4.49
CA HIS A 91 3.61 -10.50 -3.14
C HIS A 91 4.25 -11.82 -2.67
N CYS A 92 4.36 -12.81 -3.55
CA CYS A 92 4.93 -14.11 -3.20
C CYS A 92 6.45 -14.21 -3.42
N GLY A 93 7.15 -13.13 -3.78
CA GLY A 93 8.60 -13.11 -4.00
C GLY A 93 9.11 -13.76 -5.29
N LYS A 94 8.28 -14.51 -6.02
CA LYS A 94 8.68 -15.23 -7.26
C LYS A 94 9.18 -14.32 -8.38
N VAL A 95 8.73 -13.06 -8.40
CA VAL A 95 9.28 -12.02 -9.26
C VAL A 95 9.93 -11.01 -8.34
N ALA A 96 11.25 -10.94 -8.34
CA ALA A 96 12.02 -9.98 -7.54
C ALA A 96 12.96 -9.17 -8.43
N PHE A 97 13.19 -7.92 -8.06
CA PHE A 97 13.96 -6.97 -8.86
C PHE A 97 14.70 -5.94 -8.00
N GLU A 98 15.69 -5.31 -8.61
CA GLU A 98 16.34 -4.10 -8.14
C GLU A 98 16.13 -3.00 -9.17
N VAL A 99 15.91 -1.77 -8.70
CA VAL A 99 15.79 -0.59 -9.56
C VAL A 99 16.63 0.56 -9.04
N GLU A 100 17.33 1.23 -9.94
CA GLU A 100 18.17 2.38 -9.65
C GLU A 100 17.52 3.69 -10.10
N GLY A 101 17.55 4.71 -9.25
CA GLY A 101 17.06 6.05 -9.57
C GLY A 101 16.48 6.75 -8.34
N GLU A 102 15.91 7.93 -8.56
CA GLU A 102 15.22 8.69 -7.53
C GLU A 102 13.71 8.68 -7.83
N VAL A 103 12.90 8.34 -6.83
CA VAL A 103 11.43 8.36 -6.94
C VAL A 103 10.92 9.76 -6.61
N THR A 104 10.89 10.65 -7.59
CA THR A 104 10.46 12.04 -7.41
C THR A 104 8.95 12.22 -7.55
N GLU A 105 8.29 11.37 -8.35
CA GLU A 105 6.85 11.36 -8.56
C GLU A 105 6.38 9.94 -8.93
N ALA A 106 5.10 9.66 -8.69
CA ALA A 106 4.44 8.44 -9.14
C ALA A 106 3.19 8.77 -9.96
N MET A 107 2.96 8.02 -11.03
CA MET A 107 1.80 8.18 -11.90
C MET A 107 0.64 7.26 -11.48
N SER A 108 -0.55 7.83 -11.36
CA SER A 108 -1.81 7.11 -11.22
C SER A 108 -2.61 7.26 -12.52
N CYS A 109 -2.76 6.16 -13.28
CA CYS A 109 -3.45 6.15 -14.56
C CYS A 109 -4.88 5.60 -14.44
N ASN A 110 -5.86 6.30 -15.01
CA ASN A 110 -7.28 5.96 -14.92
C ASN A 110 -7.78 4.96 -16.00
N CYS A 111 -6.90 4.44 -16.87
CA CYS A 111 -7.32 3.52 -17.93
C CYS A 111 -7.85 2.20 -17.33
N SER A 112 -8.63 1.44 -18.12
CA SER A 112 -9.37 0.28 -17.64
C SER A 112 -8.50 -0.75 -16.90
N ILE A 113 -7.28 -0.99 -17.37
CA ILE A 113 -6.34 -1.93 -16.75
C ILE A 113 -5.60 -1.32 -15.54
N CYS A 114 -5.14 -0.07 -15.62
CA CYS A 114 -4.37 0.57 -14.54
C CYS A 114 -5.26 0.85 -13.33
N SER A 115 -6.50 1.29 -13.57
CA SER A 115 -7.49 1.50 -12.53
C SER A 115 -7.81 0.21 -11.77
N ARG A 116 -7.95 -0.93 -12.47
CA ARG A 116 -8.18 -2.25 -11.83
C ARG A 116 -6.98 -2.76 -11.03
N LYS A 117 -5.76 -2.41 -11.45
CA LYS A 117 -4.53 -2.79 -10.75
C LYS A 117 -4.22 -1.92 -9.53
N GLY A 118 -4.73 -0.69 -9.49
CA GLY A 118 -4.40 0.29 -8.46
C GLY A 118 -2.91 0.67 -8.41
N SER A 119 -2.20 0.54 -9.54
CA SER A 119 -0.75 0.75 -9.63
C SER A 119 -0.39 2.24 -9.47
N LEU A 120 0.74 2.49 -8.78
CA LEU A 120 1.42 3.78 -8.77
C LEU A 120 2.75 3.59 -9.50
N LEU A 121 2.89 4.20 -10.67
CA LEU A 121 3.97 3.89 -11.60
C LEU A 121 5.08 4.94 -11.54
N TRP A 122 6.29 4.47 -11.27
CA TRP A 122 7.53 5.23 -11.41
C TRP A 122 8.24 4.79 -12.69
N PHE A 123 8.59 5.75 -13.55
CA PHE A 123 9.22 5.48 -14.83
C PHE A 123 10.74 5.64 -14.74
N VAL A 124 11.47 4.62 -15.19
CA VAL A 124 12.93 4.61 -15.26
C VAL A 124 13.39 4.09 -16.62
N PRO A 125 14.60 4.45 -17.08
CA PRO A 125 15.22 3.76 -18.21
C PRO A 125 15.28 2.25 -17.95
N ARG A 126 15.03 1.43 -18.98
CA ARG A 126 14.88 -0.02 -18.81
C ARG A 126 16.13 -0.69 -18.22
N ASP A 127 17.31 -0.18 -18.53
CA ASP A 127 18.60 -0.66 -18.02
C ASP A 127 18.79 -0.40 -16.51
N LYS A 128 17.98 0.48 -15.91
CA LYS A 128 17.95 0.71 -14.47
C LYS A 128 17.09 -0.27 -13.69
N LEU A 129 16.30 -1.11 -14.36
CA LEU A 129 15.56 -2.21 -13.74
C LEU A 129 16.28 -3.54 -14.00
N ARG A 130 16.73 -4.20 -12.94
CA ARG A 130 17.39 -5.51 -13.00
C ARG A 130 16.55 -6.56 -12.29
N LEU A 131 16.13 -7.61 -12.98
CA LEU A 131 15.50 -8.74 -12.32
C LEU A 131 16.52 -9.53 -11.51
N LEU A 132 16.10 -9.96 -10.31
CA LEU A 132 16.84 -10.87 -9.45
C LEU A 132 16.39 -12.33 -9.65
N THR A 133 15.25 -12.54 -10.28
CA THR A 133 14.68 -13.83 -10.64
C THR A 133 14.69 -14.01 -12.16
N PRO A 134 14.62 -15.25 -12.68
CA PRO A 134 14.48 -15.52 -14.11
C PRO A 134 13.36 -14.71 -14.79
N GLU A 135 13.60 -14.21 -16.00
CA GLU A 135 12.63 -13.42 -16.78
C GLU A 135 11.30 -14.16 -17.01
N GLN A 136 11.34 -15.50 -17.10
CA GLN A 136 10.18 -16.36 -17.30
C GLN A 136 9.23 -16.42 -16.10
N ASP A 137 9.66 -16.01 -14.89
CA ASP A 137 8.79 -15.95 -13.72
C ASP A 137 7.79 -14.79 -13.80
N ALA A 138 8.12 -13.76 -14.59
CA ALA A 138 7.22 -12.69 -14.95
C ALA A 138 6.50 -13.02 -16.28
N SER A 139 5.19 -13.22 -16.18
CA SER A 139 4.29 -13.36 -17.33
C SER A 139 4.05 -12.01 -18.01
N THR A 140 3.73 -12.03 -19.31
CA THR A 140 3.43 -10.83 -20.10
C THR A 140 1.96 -10.80 -20.46
N TYR A 141 1.34 -9.63 -20.29
CA TYR A 141 0.04 -9.32 -20.87
C TYR A 141 0.17 -8.10 -21.79
N LEU A 142 -0.32 -8.24 -23.02
CA LEU A 142 -0.43 -7.19 -24.03
C LEU A 142 -1.90 -7.01 -24.37
N PHE A 143 -2.33 -5.76 -24.57
CA PHE A 143 -3.67 -5.46 -25.07
C PHE A 143 -3.64 -4.15 -25.88
N ASN A 144 -4.77 -3.84 -26.54
CA ASN A 144 -4.95 -2.61 -27.32
C ASN A 144 -3.83 -2.43 -28.37
N LYS A 145 -3.07 -1.33 -28.31
CA LYS A 145 -1.98 -1.02 -29.25
C LYS A 145 -0.73 -1.89 -29.06
N HIS A 146 -0.70 -2.77 -28.05
CA HIS A 146 0.45 -3.63 -27.71
C HIS A 146 1.76 -2.87 -27.43
N VAL A 147 1.66 -1.60 -27.04
CA VAL A 147 2.81 -0.71 -26.80
C VAL A 147 3.44 -0.87 -25.40
N ILE A 148 2.70 -1.45 -24.45
CA ILE A 148 3.18 -1.69 -23.08
C ILE A 148 3.05 -3.18 -22.78
N LYS A 149 4.18 -3.83 -22.49
CA LYS A 149 4.25 -5.17 -21.91
C LYS A 149 3.94 -5.06 -20.42
N HIS A 150 2.75 -5.47 -19.99
CA HIS A 150 2.44 -5.55 -18.58
C HIS A 150 3.03 -6.82 -17.99
N ARG A 151 4.00 -6.68 -17.09
CA ARG A 151 4.73 -7.80 -16.48
C ARG A 151 4.08 -8.15 -15.15
N PHE A 152 3.78 -9.42 -14.93
CA PHE A 152 3.05 -9.86 -13.73
C PHE A 152 3.45 -11.24 -13.26
N CYS A 153 3.27 -11.48 -11.97
CA CYS A 153 3.49 -12.79 -11.39
C CYS A 153 2.26 -13.67 -11.63
N SER A 154 2.39 -14.74 -12.39
CA SER A 154 1.29 -15.71 -12.61
C SER A 154 0.89 -16.48 -11.35
N ASN A 155 1.73 -16.46 -10.30
CA ASN A 155 1.44 -17.14 -9.04
C ASN A 155 0.57 -16.30 -8.08
N CYS A 156 0.78 -14.99 -7.99
CA CYS A 156 0.04 -14.12 -7.06
C CYS A 156 -0.73 -12.97 -7.72
N GLY A 157 -0.69 -12.84 -9.05
CA GLY A 157 -1.41 -11.83 -9.81
C GLY A 157 -0.85 -10.39 -9.72
N ILE A 158 0.15 -10.14 -8.86
CA ILE A 158 0.74 -8.80 -8.73
C ILE A 158 1.49 -8.41 -10.00
N HIS A 159 1.34 -7.15 -10.39
CA HIS A 159 2.04 -6.48 -11.49
C HIS A 159 3.17 -5.58 -10.93
N PRO A 160 4.42 -6.06 -10.81
CA PRO A 160 5.48 -5.30 -10.16
C PRO A 160 6.09 -4.25 -11.10
N TYR A 161 6.01 -4.48 -12.42
CA TYR A 161 6.51 -3.55 -13.42
C TYR A 161 5.79 -3.71 -14.78
N GLY A 162 5.99 -2.75 -15.67
CA GLY A 162 5.70 -2.85 -17.10
C GLY A 162 6.88 -2.38 -17.92
N GLU A 163 6.89 -2.68 -19.21
CA GLU A 163 7.94 -2.27 -20.14
C GLU A 163 7.31 -1.62 -21.37
N GLY A 164 7.91 -0.55 -21.88
CA GLY A 164 7.46 0.15 -23.06
C GLY A 164 8.57 1.07 -23.59
N SER A 165 8.18 2.07 -24.38
CA SER A 165 9.10 3.10 -24.86
C SER A 165 8.58 4.50 -24.52
N ASP A 166 9.51 5.44 -24.34
CA ASP A 166 9.18 6.86 -24.29
C ASP A 166 8.79 7.39 -25.70
N PRO A 167 8.32 8.64 -25.83
CA PRO A 167 7.92 9.21 -27.12
C PRO A 167 9.04 9.31 -28.18
N ILE A 168 10.31 9.21 -27.77
CA ILE A 168 11.48 9.32 -28.65
C ILE A 168 12.05 7.91 -28.97
N GLY A 169 11.48 6.86 -28.37
CA GLY A 169 11.79 5.46 -28.64
C GLY A 169 12.73 4.80 -27.63
N ASN A 170 13.15 5.48 -26.56
CA ASN A 170 14.01 4.87 -25.55
C ASN A 170 13.24 3.82 -24.74
N ALA A 171 13.87 2.68 -24.46
CA ALA A 171 13.26 1.63 -23.66
C ALA A 171 13.09 2.06 -22.20
N MET A 172 11.88 1.92 -21.68
CA MET A 172 11.49 2.33 -20.33
C MET A 172 10.89 1.17 -19.55
N ALA A 173 11.06 1.20 -18.23
CA ALA A 173 10.33 0.39 -17.28
C ALA A 173 9.41 1.27 -16.42
N ALA A 174 8.17 0.82 -16.23
CA ALA A 174 7.20 1.42 -15.34
C ALA A 174 7.09 0.56 -14.08
N VAL A 175 7.82 0.90 -13.03
CA VAL A 175 7.87 0.17 -11.76
C VAL A 175 6.66 0.53 -10.90
N ASN A 176 5.93 -0.45 -10.39
CA ASN A 176 4.87 -0.21 -9.43
C ASN A 176 5.48 0.02 -8.04
N ILE A 177 5.47 1.26 -7.54
CA ILE A 177 6.14 1.60 -6.28
C ILE A 177 5.52 0.91 -5.06
N ARG A 178 4.29 0.38 -5.19
CA ARG A 178 3.65 -0.48 -4.17
C ARG A 178 4.34 -1.84 -4.01
N CYS A 179 5.24 -2.19 -4.92
CA CYS A 179 6.00 -3.43 -4.89
C CYS A 179 7.45 -3.20 -4.43
N LEU A 180 7.82 -1.98 -4.02
CA LEU A 180 9.11 -1.71 -3.41
C LEU A 180 9.10 -2.10 -1.93
N GLU A 181 10.20 -2.68 -1.47
CA GLU A 181 10.42 -3.04 -0.07
C GLU A 181 10.71 -1.77 0.75
N ASP A 182 10.14 -1.69 1.95
CA ASP A 182 10.36 -0.61 2.93
C ASP A 182 10.24 0.82 2.36
N PHE A 183 9.33 1.02 1.40
CA PHE A 183 9.14 2.30 0.71
C PHE A 183 7.97 3.10 1.28
N ASP A 184 8.23 4.35 1.71
CA ASP A 184 7.19 5.26 2.16
C ASP A 184 6.44 5.88 0.97
N LEU A 185 5.29 5.30 0.62
CA LEU A 185 4.42 5.80 -0.45
C LEU A 185 3.91 7.23 -0.20
N SER A 186 3.82 7.68 1.05
CA SER A 186 3.32 9.02 1.39
C SER A 186 4.35 10.12 1.13
N SER A 187 5.62 9.74 0.98
CA SER A 187 6.73 10.66 0.70
C SER A 187 6.77 11.15 -0.76
N VAL A 188 5.99 10.54 -1.66
CA VAL A 188 6.05 10.82 -3.11
C VAL A 188 4.73 11.43 -3.60
N PRO A 189 4.77 12.56 -4.33
CA PRO A 189 3.57 13.12 -4.94
C PRO A 189 3.01 12.19 -6.03
N VAL A 190 1.68 12.06 -6.08
CA VAL A 190 0.98 11.26 -7.10
C VAL A 190 0.40 12.16 -8.19
N LYS A 191 0.89 11.99 -9.41
CA LYS A 191 0.40 12.66 -10.62
C LYS A 191 -0.68 11.82 -11.29
N GLN A 192 -1.86 12.42 -11.51
CA GLN A 192 -2.94 11.76 -12.24
C GLN A 192 -2.69 11.82 -13.75
N PHE A 193 -2.97 10.72 -14.44
CA PHE A 193 -2.86 10.61 -15.90
C PHE A 193 -4.16 10.06 -16.49
N ASP A 194 -4.67 10.75 -17.52
CA ASP A 194 -5.86 10.32 -18.25
C ASP A 194 -5.51 9.34 -19.37
N GLY A 195 -5.35 8.07 -19.01
CA GLY A 195 -5.07 7.00 -19.97
C GLY A 195 -6.32 6.45 -20.68
N ARG A 196 -7.53 6.92 -20.36
CA ARG A 196 -8.74 6.57 -21.13
C ARG A 196 -8.80 7.29 -22.47
N SER A 197 -8.17 8.45 -22.55
CA SER A 197 -8.18 9.34 -23.73
C SER A 197 -6.89 9.25 -24.56
N ALA A 198 -6.00 8.28 -24.31
CA ALA A 198 -4.66 8.13 -24.92
C ALA A 198 -4.57 7.03 -26.01
#